data_AF-A0A0J5FXL6-F1
#
_entry.id   AF-A0A0J5FXL6-F1
#
_cell.length_a   1.000
_cell.length_b   1.000
_cell.length_c   1.000
_cell.angle_alpha   90.00
_cell.angle_beta   90.00
_cell.angle_gamma   90.00
#
_symmetry.space_group_name_H-M   'P 1'
#
loop_
_entity.id
_entity.type
_entity.pdbx_description
1 polymer ?
#
loop_
_entity_poly.entity_id
_entity_poly.type
_entity_poly.pdbx_seq_one_letter_code
_entity_poly.pdbx_strand_id
1 'polypeptide(L)' 'MEINRDIITDEEMEELTGYQIPSKQCEVLAKHGIFFIARQDNKPRTTWTHFNNPMIATRYSKPAEEPDFENM' A
#
# COMPACT_ATOMS: atom_id res chain seq x y z
N MET A 1 5.00 -20.20 22.58
CA MET A 1 5.64 -19.59 21.40
C MET A 1 4.98 -18.25 21.19
N GLU A 2 5.69 -17.14 21.36
CA GLU A 2 5.15 -15.85 20.93
C GLU A 2 5.03 -15.90 19.40
N ILE A 3 3.78 -15.96 18.94
CA ILE A 3 3.43 -15.64 17.57
C ILE A 3 3.93 -14.22 17.32
N ASN A 4 4.91 -14.09 16.43
CA ASN A 4 5.56 -12.84 16.07
C ASN A 4 4.50 -11.94 15.39
N ARG A 5 3.76 -11.22 16.23
CA ARG A 5 2.52 -10.48 15.91
C ARG A 5 2.79 -9.17 15.16
N ASP A 6 3.98 -9.03 14.58
CA ASP A 6 4.39 -7.80 13.91
C ASP A 6 3.92 -7.75 12.44
N ILE A 7 3.67 -8.89 11.79
CA ILE A 7 3.18 -8.92 10.40
C ILE A 7 1.65 -8.87 10.38
N ILE A 8 1.10 -7.92 9.62
CA ILE A 8 -0.35 -7.83 9.36
C ILE A 8 -0.77 -9.02 8.49
N THR A 9 -1.78 -9.75 8.96
CA THR A 9 -2.37 -10.90 8.26
C THR A 9 -3.26 -10.46 7.10
N ASP A 10 -3.63 -11.39 6.23
CA ASP A 10 -4.51 -11.10 5.10
C ASP A 10 -5.91 -10.63 5.58
N GLU A 11 -6.44 -11.21 6.67
CA GLU A 11 -7.73 -10.82 7.26
C GLU A 11 -7.67 -9.41 7.87
N GLU A 12 -6.64 -9.13 8.68
CA GLU A 12 -6.42 -7.79 9.22
C GLU A 12 -6.22 -6.76 8.09
N MET A 13 -5.56 -7.13 6.98
CA MET A 13 -5.41 -6.24 5.83
C MET A 13 -6.76 -5.89 5.19
N GLU A 14 -7.66 -6.87 5.06
CA GLU A 14 -9.03 -6.65 4.57
C GLU A 14 -9.82 -5.73 5.50
N GLU A 15 -9.74 -5.94 6.81
CA GLU A 15 -10.38 -5.09 7.81
C GLU A 15 -9.84 -3.66 7.82
N LEU A 16 -8.52 -3.49 7.78
CA LEU A 16 -7.85 -2.19 7.84
C LEU A 16 -8.06 -1.35 6.58
N THR A 17 -8.10 -2.00 5.41
CA THR A 17 -8.28 -1.30 4.13
C THR A 17 -9.75 -1.18 3.71
N GLY A 18 -10.62 -2.05 4.22
CA GLY A 18 -12.02 -2.18 3.81
C GLY A 18 -12.23 -2.85 2.45
N TYR A 19 -11.19 -3.48 1.88
CA TYR A 19 -11.24 -4.10 0.55
C TYR A 19 -10.73 -5.54 0.57
N GLN A 20 -11.43 -6.43 -0.14
CA GLN A 20 -10.95 -7.79 -0.44
C GLN A 20 -10.05 -7.84 -1.70
N ILE A 21 -10.16 -6.83 -2.57
CA ILE A 21 -9.44 -6.79 -3.85
C ILE A 21 -7.98 -6.36 -3.60
N PRO A 22 -6.95 -7.17 -3.90
CA PRO A 22 -5.56 -6.87 -3.57
C PRO A 22 -5.04 -5.54 -4.13
N SER A 23 -5.40 -5.20 -5.37
CA SER A 23 -5.00 -3.92 -5.98
C SER A 23 -5.57 -2.72 -5.21
N LYS A 24 -6.81 -2.81 -4.71
CA LYS A 24 -7.43 -1.77 -3.90
C LYS A 24 -6.78 -1.64 -2.53
N GLN A 25 -6.39 -2.76 -1.92
CA GLN A 25 -5.61 -2.73 -0.68
C GLN A 25 -4.28 -1.98 -0.88
N CYS A 26 -3.54 -2.28 -1.94
CA CYS A 26 -2.30 -1.58 -2.30
C CYS A 26 -2.51 -0.08 -2.55
N GLU A 27 -3.58 0.30 -3.27
CA GLU A 27 -3.95 1.71 -3.50
C GLU A 27 -4.18 2.45 -2.17
N VAL A 28 -4.89 1.84 -1.21
CA VAL A 28 -5.14 2.44 0.11
C VAL A 28 -3.83 2.64 0.86
N LEU A 29 -3.00 1.60 0.98
CA LEU A 29 -1.72 1.70 1.69
C LEU A 29 -0.82 2.79 1.07
N ALA A 30 -0.73 2.83 -0.26
CA ALA A 30 0.03 3.85 -0.98
C ALA A 30 -0.51 5.27 -0.74
N LYS A 31 -1.84 5.45 -0.81
CA LYS A 31 -2.51 6.73 -0.55
C LYS A 31 -2.24 7.26 0.86
N HIS A 32 -2.10 6.36 1.84
CA HIS A 32 -1.81 6.70 3.23
C HIS A 32 -0.31 6.74 3.56
N GLY A 33 0.58 6.53 2.58
CA GLY A 33 2.04 6.56 2.81
C GLY A 33 2.54 5.39 3.65
N ILE A 34 1.78 4.30 3.73
CA ILE A 34 2.17 3.10 4.47
C ILE A 34 3.09 2.27 3.58
N PHE A 35 4.28 1.93 4.08
CA PHE A 35 5.19 1.06 3.36
C PHE A 35 4.61 -0.36 3.29
N PHE A 36 4.68 -0.98 2.11
CA PHE A 36 4.32 -2.38 1.90
C PHE A 36 5.13 -2.96 0.74
N ILE A 37 5.20 -4.29 0.70
CA ILE A 37 5.70 -5.04 -0.47
C ILE A 37 4.53 -5.79 -1.11
N ALA A 38 4.50 -5.83 -2.44
CA ALA A 38 3.57 -6.69 -3.17
C ALA A 38 4.15 -8.11 -3.26
N ARG A 39 3.34 -9.11 -2.87
CA ARG A 39 3.68 -10.54 -2.98
C ARG A 39 3.41 -11.06 -4.40
N GLN A 40 3.83 -12.29 -4.67
CA GLN A 40 3.60 -12.97 -5.97
C GLN A 40 2.10 -13.14 -6.30
N ASP A 41 1.23 -13.17 -5.29
CA ASP A 41 -0.23 -13.22 -5.42
C ASP A 41 -0.87 -11.82 -5.53
N ASN A 42 -0.07 -10.76 -5.67
CA ASN A 42 -0.45 -9.35 -5.69
C ASN A 42 -1.03 -8.80 -4.36
N LYS A 43 -1.04 -9.59 -3.29
CA LYS A 43 -1.46 -9.10 -1.97
C LYS A 43 -0.36 -8.25 -1.33
N PRO A 44 -0.71 -7.12 -0.68
CA PRO A 44 0.25 -6.36 0.08
C PRO A 44 0.69 -7.12 1.33
N ARG A 45 1.94 -6.91 1.73
CA ARG A 45 2.47 -7.36 3.02
C ARG A 45 3.19 -6.21 3.70
N THR A 46 2.84 -5.97 4.96
CA THR A 46 3.46 -4.95 5.80
C THR A 46 3.49 -5.40 7.26
N THR A 47 4.10 -4.59 8.12
CA THR A 47 4.11 -4.79 9.57
C THR A 47 3.26 -3.74 10.28
N TRP A 48 2.82 -4.04 11.50
CA TRP A 48 2.18 -3.06 12.38
C TRP A 48 3.07 -1.85 12.61
N THR A 49 4.39 -2.05 12.67
CA THR A 49 5.36 -0.96 12.78
C THR A 49 5.26 0.00 11.59
N HIS A 50 5.26 -0.49 10.34
CA HIS A 50 5.12 0.36 9.15
C HIS A 50 3.72 0.98 9.01
N PHE A 51 2.68 0.25 9.41
CA PHE A 51 1.30 0.74 9.39
C PHE A 51 1.10 1.93 10.32
N ASN A 52 1.63 1.84 11.55
CA ASN A 52 1.51 2.89 12.56
C ASN A 52 2.50 4.04 12.38
N ASN A 53 3.55 3.84 11.58
CA ASN A 53 4.55 4.85 11.25
C ASN A 53 4.59 5.06 9.73
N PRO A 54 3.50 5.59 9.13
CA PRO A 54 3.50 5.87 7.71
C PRO A 54 4.68 6.79 7.39
N MET A 55 5.48 6.39 6.41
CA MET A 55 6.47 7.30 5.89
C MET A 55 5.69 8.46 5.31
N ILE A 56 5.92 9.66 5.82
CA ILE A 56 5.45 10.88 5.18
C ILE A 56 6.21 10.93 3.85
N ALA A 57 5.70 10.21 2.85
CA ALA A 57 6.02 10.41 1.47
C ALA A 57 5.53 11.82 1.22
N THR A 58 6.48 12.75 1.21
CA THR A 58 6.32 14.08 0.67
C THR A 58 5.53 13.95 -0.62
N ARG A 59 4.24 14.25 -0.51
CA ARG A 59 3.28 14.68 -1.53
C ARG A 59 3.46 14.00 -2.87
N TYR A 60 2.43 13.26 -3.30
CA TYR A 60 1.95 13.29 -4.68
C TYR A 60 3.07 13.59 -5.69
N SER A 61 3.85 12.59 -6.09
CA SER A 61 4.39 12.64 -7.44
C SER A 61 3.17 12.83 -8.32
N LYS A 62 2.98 14.07 -8.82
CA LYS A 62 1.96 14.35 -9.84
C LYS A 62 2.09 13.22 -10.86
N PRO A 63 0.98 12.58 -11.30
CA PRO A 63 1.07 11.73 -12.47
C PRO A 63 1.80 12.56 -13.53
N ALA A 64 2.91 12.02 -14.05
CA ALA A 64 3.69 12.70 -15.07
C ALA A 64 2.70 13.17 -16.14
N GLU A 65 2.63 14.48 -16.38
CA GLU A 65 1.85 15.00 -17.50
C GLU A 65 2.37 14.26 -18.74
N GLU A 66 1.52 13.40 -19.31
CA GLU A 66 1.86 12.71 -20.56
C GLU A 66 2.19 13.79 -21.59
N PRO A 67 3.35 13.70 -22.28
CA PRO A 67 3.67 14.66 -23.31
C PRO A 67 2.58 14.63 -24.38
N ASP A 68 2.01 15.80 -24.69
CA ASP A 68 1.03 15.95 -25.75
C ASP A 68 1.71 15.75 -27.10
N PHE A 69 1.56 14.55 -27.66
CA PHE A 69 2.04 14.20 -28.99
C PHE A 69 1.13 14.69 -30.12
N GLU A 70 -0.03 15.30 -29.83
CA GLU A 70 -0.99 15.78 -30.84
C GLU A 70 -0.57 17.11 -31.49
N ASN A 71 0.50 17.75 -31.01
CA ASN A 71 1.02 19.01 -31.55
C ASN A 71 2.41 18.90 -32.21
N MET A 72 2.79 17.72 -32.74
CA MET A 72 4.06 17.55 -33.47
C MET A 72 3.92 17.69 -35.00
#